data_AF-A0A9D7S9A7-F1
#
_entry.id   AF-A0A9D7S9A7-F1
#
_cell.length_a   1.000
_cell.length_b   1.000
_cell.length_c   1.000
_cell.angle_alpha   90.00
_cell.angle_beta   90.00
_cell.angle_gamma   90.00
#
_symmetry.space_group_name_H-M   'P 1'
#
loop_
_entity.id
_entity.type
_entity.pdbx_description
1 polymer ?
#
loop_
_entity_poly.entity_id
_entity_poly.type
_entity_poly.pdbx_seq_one_letter_code
_entity_poly.pdbx_strand_id
1 'polypeptide(L)'
;MKKILSIWLLITRGGGFSGFKDIVENFGATPAGNLARYYAGMCNLNMGNMPEAKAYFEEFKASGEVMPILKNGALGDISADLAEFGAAISYYEKAISVRKNDFLTPVYLKKIGVLKEQQGDKAGALKAYTEIKENYPNSPDGSNIDRFIIRVK
;
A
#
# COMPACT_ATOMS: atom_id res chain seq x y z
N MET A 1 16.67 16.39 2.99
CA MET A 1 17.89 16.10 2.20
C MET A 1 18.60 14.80 2.61
N LYS A 2 19.01 14.58 3.88
CA LYS A 2 19.72 13.34 4.29
C LYS A 2 18.94 12.03 4.04
N LYS A 3 17.61 12.03 4.26
CA LYS A 3 16.75 10.83 4.08
C LYS A 3 16.58 10.40 2.61
N ILE A 4 16.53 11.38 1.69
CA ILE A 4 16.42 11.12 0.24
C ILE A 4 17.75 10.55 -0.29
N LEU A 5 18.88 11.11 0.15
CA LEU A 5 20.21 10.61 -0.21
C LEU A 5 20.44 9.17 0.30
N SER A 6 20.00 8.83 1.51
CA SER A 6 20.10 7.46 2.02
C SER A 6 19.21 6.47 1.27
N ILE A 7 18.01 6.87 0.83
CA ILE A 7 17.12 6.01 0.04
C ILE A 7 17.68 5.81 -1.37
N TRP A 8 18.24 6.87 -1.97
CA TRP A 8 18.87 6.81 -3.28
C TRP A 8 20.07 5.84 -3.30
N LEU A 9 20.85 5.78 -2.22
CA LEU A 9 21.97 4.83 -2.05
C LEU A 9 21.55 3.36 -1.83
N LEU A 10 20.29 3.09 -1.47
CA LEU A 10 19.76 1.72 -1.39
C LEU A 10 19.33 1.20 -2.77
N ILE A 11 18.91 2.12 -3.65
CA ILE A 11 18.47 1.82 -5.01
C ILE A 11 19.66 1.76 -5.97
N THR A 12 20.59 2.71 -5.84
CA THR A 12 21.83 2.80 -6.60
C THR A 12 23.00 2.21 -5.82
N ARG A 13 24.16 2.02 -6.44
CA ARG A 13 25.35 1.43 -5.80
C ARG A 13 25.87 2.33 -4.67
N GLY A 14 25.37 2.14 -3.44
CA GLY A 14 25.87 2.81 -2.25
C GLY A 14 26.95 2.00 -1.55
N GLY A 15 28.16 2.58 -1.42
CA GLY A 15 29.20 2.04 -0.52
C GLY A 15 29.82 0.69 -0.92
N GLY A 16 29.81 0.33 -2.21
CA GLY A 16 30.42 -0.92 -2.70
C GLY A 16 29.48 -2.14 -2.75
N PHE A 17 28.20 -1.99 -2.39
CA PHE A 17 27.18 -3.04 -2.50
C PHE A 17 26.25 -2.81 -3.69
N SER A 18 25.78 -3.90 -4.30
CA SER A 18 24.77 -3.89 -5.37
C SER A 18 23.47 -3.26 -4.88
N GLY A 19 22.95 -2.26 -5.59
CA GLY A 19 21.63 -1.67 -5.28
C GLY A 19 20.52 -2.70 -5.49
N PHE A 20 19.31 -2.49 -4.93
CA PHE A 20 18.21 -3.46 -5.12
C PHE A 20 17.90 -3.71 -6.61
N LYS A 21 18.07 -2.70 -7.46
CA LYS A 21 17.95 -2.84 -8.91
C LYS A 21 18.93 -3.88 -9.48
N ASP A 22 20.22 -3.77 -9.13
CA ASP A 22 21.25 -4.71 -9.57
C ASP A 22 20.96 -6.15 -9.09
N ILE A 23 20.41 -6.31 -7.88
CA ILE A 23 20.03 -7.63 -7.35
C ILE A 23 18.86 -8.20 -8.14
N VAL A 24 17.86 -7.38 -8.50
CA VAL A 24 16.73 -7.82 -9.33
C VAL A 24 17.21 -8.22 -10.72
N GLU A 25 18.08 -7.44 -11.35
CA GLU A 25 18.61 -7.70 -12.70
C GLU A 25 19.44 -8.99 -12.76
N ASN A 26 20.31 -9.22 -11.77
CA ASN A 26 21.22 -10.38 -11.79
C ASN A 26 20.66 -11.64 -11.11
N PHE A 27 19.73 -11.48 -10.16
CA PHE A 27 19.26 -12.57 -9.30
C PHE A 27 17.74 -12.63 -9.16
N GLY A 28 16.96 -11.98 -10.03
CA GLY A 28 15.51 -11.83 -9.91
C GLY A 28 14.69 -13.14 -9.85
N ALA A 29 15.24 -14.27 -10.29
CA ALA A 29 14.60 -15.58 -10.19
C ALA A 29 14.76 -16.24 -8.80
N THR A 30 15.66 -15.72 -7.96
CA THR A 30 15.93 -16.25 -6.61
C THR A 30 14.97 -15.67 -5.56
N PRO A 31 14.82 -16.30 -4.39
CA PRO A 31 14.08 -15.71 -3.27
C PRO A 31 14.61 -14.35 -2.86
N ALA A 32 15.94 -14.17 -2.88
CA ALA A 32 16.59 -12.89 -2.57
C ALA A 32 16.25 -11.82 -3.62
N GLY A 33 16.28 -12.17 -4.91
CA GLY A 33 15.86 -11.28 -5.99
C GLY A 33 14.39 -10.90 -5.92
N ASN A 34 13.52 -11.84 -5.55
CA ASN A 34 12.11 -11.54 -5.31
C ASN A 34 11.92 -10.55 -4.15
N LEU A 35 12.63 -10.75 -3.03
CA LEU A 35 12.57 -9.81 -1.91
C LEU A 35 13.17 -8.44 -2.28
N ALA A 36 14.22 -8.41 -3.10
CA ALA A 36 14.80 -7.17 -3.63
C ALA A 36 13.79 -6.37 -4.45
N ARG A 37 12.86 -7.01 -5.19
CA ARG A 37 11.75 -6.30 -5.87
C ARG A 37 10.88 -5.52 -4.88
N TYR A 38 10.49 -6.15 -3.77
CA TYR A 38 9.69 -5.46 -2.75
C TYR A 38 10.41 -4.21 -2.21
N TYR A 39 11.68 -4.33 -1.87
CA TYR A 39 12.45 -3.20 -1.37
C TYR A 39 12.70 -2.13 -2.44
N ALA A 40 12.97 -2.52 -3.69
CA ALA A 40 13.06 -1.59 -4.81
C ALA A 40 11.76 -0.80 -5.01
N GLY A 41 10.60 -1.48 -4.91
CA GLY A 41 9.28 -0.86 -4.96
C GLY A 41 9.09 0.17 -3.84
N MET A 42 9.37 -0.21 -2.58
CA MET A 42 9.27 0.69 -1.42
C MET A 42 10.20 1.90 -1.53
N CYS A 43 11.42 1.70 -2.03
CA CYS A 43 12.37 2.80 -2.19
C CYS A 43 11.91 3.79 -3.28
N ASN A 44 11.39 3.30 -4.41
CA ASN A 44 10.81 4.15 -5.46
C ASN A 44 9.55 4.88 -4.97
N LEU A 45 8.68 4.20 -4.22
CA LEU A 45 7.50 4.82 -3.61
C LEU A 45 7.90 6.00 -2.70
N ASN A 46 8.90 5.82 -1.84
CA ASN A 46 9.39 6.88 -0.96
C ASN A 46 10.07 8.05 -1.68
N MET A 47 10.49 7.87 -2.93
CA MET A 47 11.05 8.94 -3.77
C MET A 47 10.00 9.64 -4.64
N GLY A 48 8.76 9.14 -4.67
CA GLY A 48 7.72 9.65 -5.56
C GLY A 48 7.72 9.04 -6.97
N ASN A 49 8.56 8.04 -7.24
CA ASN A 49 8.66 7.36 -8.53
C ASN A 49 7.55 6.30 -8.65
N MET A 50 6.31 6.77 -8.83
CA MET A 50 5.12 5.91 -8.83
C MET A 50 5.13 4.84 -9.92
N PRO A 51 5.50 5.12 -11.19
CA PRO A 51 5.52 4.10 -12.24
C PRO A 51 6.51 2.98 -11.95
N GLU A 52 7.74 3.31 -11.54
CA GLU A 52 8.78 2.32 -11.20
C GLU A 52 8.38 1.51 -9.97
N ALA A 53 7.80 2.16 -8.95
CA ALA A 53 7.30 1.47 -7.76
C ALA A 53 6.23 0.44 -8.14
N LYS A 54 5.28 0.81 -9.00
CA LYS A 54 4.21 -0.07 -9.49
C LYS A 54 4.79 -1.30 -10.17
N ALA A 55 5.72 -1.12 -11.11
CA ALA A 55 6.36 -2.22 -11.83
C ALA A 55 7.04 -3.22 -10.88
N TYR A 56 7.81 -2.72 -9.91
CA TYR A 56 8.45 -3.59 -8.93
C TYR A 56 7.46 -4.37 -8.06
N PHE A 57 6.38 -3.73 -7.59
CA PHE A 57 5.36 -4.42 -6.81
C PHE A 57 4.56 -5.42 -7.65
N GLU A 58 4.25 -5.13 -8.91
CA GLU A 58 3.57 -6.04 -9.82
C GLU A 58 4.37 -7.33 -10.02
N GLU A 59 5.68 -7.22 -10.26
CA GLU A 59 6.58 -8.37 -10.40
C GLU A 59 6.88 -9.11 -9.07
N PHE A 60 6.78 -8.42 -7.92
CA PHE A 60 7.02 -9.05 -6.63
C PHE A 60 6.01 -10.17 -6.36
N LYS A 61 6.50 -11.41 -6.20
CA LYS A 61 5.69 -12.57 -5.84
C LYS A 61 5.50 -12.59 -4.33
N ALA A 62 4.43 -11.98 -3.87
CA ALA A 62 4.07 -11.96 -2.45
C ALA A 62 3.58 -13.35 -1.99
N SER A 63 4.05 -13.79 -0.82
CA SER A 63 3.68 -15.07 -0.22
C SER A 63 3.51 -14.95 1.29
N GLY A 64 2.91 -15.97 1.90
CA GLY A 64 2.53 -15.94 3.31
C GLY A 64 1.33 -15.03 3.56
N GLU A 65 1.08 -14.72 4.82
CA GLU A 65 -0.19 -14.12 5.23
C GLU A 65 -0.19 -12.58 5.20
N VAL A 66 0.99 -11.95 5.25
CA VAL A 66 1.12 -10.49 5.40
C VAL A 66 1.57 -9.82 4.10
N MET A 67 2.55 -10.40 3.40
CA MET A 67 3.11 -9.76 2.20
C MET A 67 2.09 -9.52 1.09
N PRO A 68 1.09 -10.40 0.84
CA PRO A 68 0.05 -10.11 -0.16
C PRO A 68 -0.83 -8.92 0.24
N ILE A 69 -1.08 -8.73 1.54
CA ILE A 69 -1.81 -7.55 2.04
C ILE A 69 -1.01 -6.29 1.73
N LEU A 70 0.28 -6.27 2.09
CA LEU A 70 1.15 -5.10 1.90
C LEU A 70 1.36 -4.77 0.42
N LYS A 71 1.56 -5.79 -0.43
CA LYS A 71 1.67 -5.59 -1.89
C LYS A 71 0.42 -4.89 -2.44
N ASN A 72 -0.76 -5.41 -2.11
CA ASN A 72 -2.02 -4.82 -2.58
C ASN A 72 -2.24 -3.42 -1.99
N GLY A 73 -1.92 -3.21 -0.71
CA GLY A 73 -1.95 -1.89 -0.09
C GLY A 73 -1.08 -0.86 -0.80
N ALA A 74 0.18 -1.21 -1.09
CA ALA A 74 1.11 -0.35 -1.81
C ALA A 74 0.66 -0.04 -3.24
N LEU A 75 0.13 -1.04 -3.97
CA LEU A 75 -0.45 -0.81 -5.30
C LEU A 75 -1.69 0.10 -5.23
N GLY A 76 -2.49 -0.02 -4.16
CA GLY A 76 -3.61 0.88 -3.89
C GLY A 76 -3.16 2.31 -3.63
N ASP A 77 -2.12 2.49 -2.81
CA ASP A 77 -1.52 3.79 -2.50
C ASP A 77 -0.99 4.46 -3.78
N ILE A 78 -0.21 3.72 -4.57
CA ILE A 78 0.33 4.19 -5.85
C ILE A 78 -0.80 4.59 -6.82
N SER A 79 -1.84 3.76 -6.92
CA SER A 79 -2.98 4.04 -7.79
C SER A 79 -3.74 5.29 -7.32
N ALA A 80 -3.87 5.50 -6.00
CA ALA A 80 -4.52 6.69 -5.46
C ALA A 80 -3.72 7.97 -5.76
N ASP A 81 -2.40 7.92 -5.63
CA ASP A 81 -1.50 9.04 -5.93
C ASP A 81 -1.51 9.39 -7.42
N LEU A 82 -1.73 8.41 -8.30
CA LEU A 82 -1.94 8.60 -9.74
C LEU A 82 -3.38 9.02 -10.11
N ALA A 83 -4.24 9.28 -9.12
CA ALA A 83 -5.67 9.57 -9.28
C ALA A 83 -6.49 8.45 -9.96
N GLU A 84 -5.97 7.23 -10.00
CA GLU A 84 -6.64 6.02 -10.50
C GLU A 84 -7.55 5.42 -9.39
N PHE A 85 -8.52 6.21 -8.90
CA PHE A 85 -9.26 5.88 -7.66
C PHE A 85 -10.01 4.54 -7.70
N GLY A 86 -10.57 4.15 -8.85
CA GLY A 86 -11.23 2.84 -9.00
C GLY A 86 -10.26 1.66 -8.86
N ALA A 87 -9.05 1.79 -9.43
CA ALA A 87 -8.00 0.79 -9.27
C ALA A 87 -7.49 0.77 -7.83
N ALA A 88 -7.32 1.94 -7.20
CA ALA A 88 -6.92 2.07 -5.81
C ALA A 88 -7.88 1.33 -4.87
N ILE A 89 -9.18 1.59 -4.98
CA ILE A 89 -10.22 0.89 -4.22
C ILE A 89 -10.13 -0.63 -4.45
N SER A 90 -10.02 -1.06 -5.71
CA SER A 90 -9.92 -2.49 -6.06
C SER A 90 -8.72 -3.17 -5.41
N TYR A 91 -7.56 -2.49 -5.34
CA TYR A 91 -6.38 -3.01 -4.67
C TYR A 91 -6.54 -3.05 -3.15
N TYR A 92 -7.14 -2.03 -2.54
CA TYR A 92 -7.43 -2.06 -1.10
C TYR A 92 -8.43 -3.17 -0.74
N GLU A 93 -9.45 -3.41 -1.58
CA GLU A 93 -10.40 -4.51 -1.41
C GLU A 93 -9.69 -5.86 -1.48
N LYS A 94 -8.76 -6.03 -2.43
CA LYS A 94 -7.88 -7.22 -2.46
C LYS A 94 -7.02 -7.33 -1.21
N ALA A 95 -6.50 -6.23 -0.67
CA ALA A 95 -5.68 -6.25 0.53
C ALA A 95 -6.47 -6.77 1.75
N ILE A 96 -7.70 -6.29 1.95
CA ILE A 96 -8.56 -6.73 3.07
C ILE A 96 -9.15 -8.12 2.86
N SER A 97 -9.26 -8.60 1.62
CA SER A 97 -9.79 -9.93 1.31
C SER A 97 -8.76 -11.06 1.52
N VAL A 98 -7.45 -10.75 1.54
CA VAL A 98 -6.40 -11.76 1.80
C VAL A 98 -6.61 -12.41 3.17
N ARG A 99 -6.77 -11.58 4.20
CA ARG A 99 -7.23 -12.00 5.54
C ARG A 99 -7.71 -10.77 6.30
N LYS A 100 -8.71 -10.96 7.15
CA LYS A 100 -9.08 -9.94 8.13
C LYS A 100 -7.98 -9.83 9.19
N ASN A 101 -7.54 -8.61 9.47
CA ASN A 101 -6.49 -8.30 10.44
C ASN A 101 -6.78 -6.97 11.13
N ASP A 102 -6.77 -6.98 12.47
CA ASP A 102 -7.19 -5.83 13.29
C ASP A 102 -6.31 -4.59 13.14
N PHE A 103 -5.13 -4.73 12.55
CA PHE A 103 -4.20 -3.63 12.32
C PHE A 103 -4.30 -3.08 10.88
N LEU A 104 -4.33 -3.96 9.88
CA LEU A 104 -4.28 -3.55 8.47
C LEU A 104 -5.66 -3.38 7.82
N THR A 105 -6.64 -4.19 8.19
CA THR A 105 -7.99 -4.08 7.61
C THR A 105 -8.63 -2.71 7.85
N PRO A 106 -8.63 -2.14 9.07
CA PRO A 106 -9.24 -0.82 9.28
C PRO A 106 -8.52 0.31 8.53
N VAL A 107 -7.21 0.19 8.31
CA VAL A 107 -6.42 1.15 7.51
C VAL A 107 -6.93 1.20 6.07
N TYR A 108 -7.08 0.03 5.43
CA TYR A 108 -7.52 -0.04 4.04
C TYR A 108 -9.01 0.24 3.88
N LEU A 109 -9.87 -0.18 4.81
CA LEU A 109 -11.28 0.22 4.83
C LEU A 109 -11.44 1.74 4.89
N LYS A 110 -10.62 2.42 5.68
CA LYS A 110 -10.68 3.88 5.78
C LYS A 110 -10.23 4.54 4.48
N LYS A 111 -9.16 4.04 3.86
CA LYS A 111 -8.71 4.50 2.54
C LYS A 111 -9.79 4.31 1.47
N ILE A 112 -10.47 3.16 1.45
CA ILE A 112 -11.64 2.91 0.59
C ILE A 112 -12.73 3.95 0.85
N GLY A 113 -13.10 4.17 2.11
CA GLY A 113 -14.14 5.13 2.47
C GLY A 113 -13.82 6.56 2.03
N VAL A 114 -12.57 6.99 2.20
CA VAL A 114 -12.11 8.32 1.78
C VAL A 114 -12.18 8.48 0.26
N LEU A 115 -11.75 7.47 -0.50
CA LEU A 115 -11.82 7.52 -1.95
C LEU A 115 -13.26 7.49 -2.47
N LYS A 116 -14.13 6.67 -1.87
CA LYS A 116 -15.56 6.63 -2.22
C LYS A 116 -16.23 7.98 -1.95
N GLU A 117 -15.91 8.62 -0.83
CA GLU A 117 -16.39 9.97 -0.52
C GLU A 117 -15.92 10.99 -1.58
N GLN A 118 -14.65 10.94 -1.99
CA GLN A 118 -14.10 11.80 -3.03
C GLN A 118 -14.78 11.58 -4.39
N GLN A 119 -15.24 10.37 -4.67
CA GLN A 119 -16.02 10.03 -5.87
C GLN A 119 -17.52 10.35 -5.73
N GLY A 120 -17.97 10.88 -4.61
CA GLY A 120 -19.38 11.18 -4.33
C GLY A 120 -20.21 9.98 -3.86
N ASP A 121 -19.61 8.79 -3.73
CA ASP A 121 -20.26 7.59 -3.19
C ASP A 121 -20.30 7.63 -1.65
N LYS A 122 -21.17 8.49 -1.12
CA LYS A 122 -21.39 8.62 0.33
C LYS A 122 -21.89 7.34 0.97
N ALA A 123 -22.71 6.56 0.28
CA ALA A 123 -23.27 5.31 0.80
C ALA A 123 -22.19 4.25 0.99
N GLY A 124 -21.32 4.07 -0.02
CA GLY A 124 -20.19 3.16 0.07
C GLY A 124 -19.13 3.63 1.08
N ALA A 125 -18.91 4.94 1.20
CA ALA A 125 -18.04 5.50 2.24
C ALA A 125 -18.59 5.20 3.65
N LEU A 126 -19.87 5.47 3.88
CA LEU A 126 -20.55 5.19 5.14
C LEU A 126 -20.49 3.70 5.50
N LYS A 127 -20.65 2.81 4.53
CA LYS A 127 -20.51 1.36 4.74
C LYS A 127 -19.12 1.00 5.24
N ALA A 128 -18.06 1.49 4.58
CA ALA A 128 -16.69 1.21 4.98
C ALA A 128 -16.36 1.75 6.39
N TYR A 129 -16.79 2.96 6.71
CA TYR A 129 -16.58 3.56 8.02
C TYR A 129 -17.36 2.84 9.13
N THR A 130 -18.61 2.43 8.86
CA THR A 130 -19.41 1.64 9.79
C THR A 130 -18.76 0.28 10.07
N GLU A 131 -18.21 -0.38 9.05
CA GLU A 131 -17.50 -1.65 9.23
C GLU A 131 -16.30 -1.51 10.19
N ILE A 132 -15.56 -0.40 10.10
CA ILE A 132 -14.48 -0.07 11.03
C ILE A 132 -15.00 0.10 12.45
N LYS A 133 -16.09 0.85 12.63
CA LYS A 133 -16.68 1.11 13.95
C LYS A 133 -17.12 -0.18 14.64
N GLU A 134 -17.76 -1.07 13.90
CA GLU A 134 -18.36 -2.29 14.45
C GLU A 134 -17.32 -3.38 14.71
N ASN A 135 -16.38 -3.57 13.79
CA ASN A 135 -15.46 -4.72 13.83
C ASN A 135 -14.06 -4.37 14.36
N TYR A 136 -13.67 -3.10 14.29
CA TYR A 136 -12.31 -2.65 14.65
C TYR A 136 -12.31 -1.45 15.62
N PRO A 137 -13.17 -1.40 16.67
CA PRO A 137 -13.33 -0.21 17.52
C PRO A 137 -12.05 0.17 18.28
N ASN A 138 -11.23 -0.81 18.63
CA ASN A 138 -9.97 -0.61 19.39
C ASN A 138 -8.76 -0.30 18.49
N SER A 139 -8.94 -0.29 17.17
CA SER A 139 -7.86 0.09 16.25
C SER A 139 -7.64 1.62 16.25
N PRO A 140 -6.44 2.11 15.87
CA PRO A 140 -6.19 3.55 15.76
C PRO A 140 -7.19 4.28 14.84
N ASP A 141 -7.64 3.60 13.78
CA ASP A 141 -8.65 4.15 12.86
C ASP A 141 -10.06 4.09 13.44
N GLY A 142 -10.38 3.04 14.21
CA GLY A 142 -11.67 2.89 14.90
C GLY A 142 -11.93 3.96 15.95
N SER A 143 -10.92 4.34 16.73
CA SER A 143 -11.07 5.33 17.80
C SER A 143 -11.55 6.71 17.32
N ASN A 144 -11.34 7.04 16.04
CA ASN A 144 -11.70 8.34 15.46
C ASN A 144 -12.68 8.23 14.28
N ILE A 145 -13.28 7.05 14.05
CA ILE A 145 -14.06 6.80 12.84
C ILE A 145 -15.41 7.54 12.82
N ASP A 146 -15.98 7.84 14.00
CA ASP A 146 -17.27 8.52 14.10
C ASP A 146 -17.29 9.88 13.40
N ARG A 147 -16.17 10.60 13.40
CA ARG A 147 -16.04 11.85 12.63
C ARG A 147 -16.26 11.65 11.14
N PHE A 148 -15.77 10.55 10.59
CA PHE A 148 -15.94 10.22 9.17
C PHE A 148 -17.39 9.81 8.88
N ILE A 149 -18.00 9.02 9.77
CA ILE A 149 -19.41 8.61 9.68
C ILE A 149 -20.33 9.85 9.67
N ILE A 150 -20.11 10.80 10.58
CA ILE A 150 -20.92 12.03 10.66
C ILE A 150 -20.77 12.87 9.39
N ARG A 151 -19.57 12.94 8.81
CA ARG A 151 -19.29 13.75 7.62
C ARG A 151 -20.01 13.26 6.35
N VAL A 152 -20.25 11.96 6.22
CA VAL A 152 -20.86 11.35 5.02
C VAL A 152 -22.35 11.05 5.16
N LYS A 153 -22.92 11.23 6.36
CA LYS A 153 -24.37 11.28 6.56
C LYS A 153 -24.95 12.58 6.02
#